data_AF-F5LQW4-F1
#
_entry.id   AF-F5LQW4-F1
#
_cell.length_a   1.000
_cell.length_b   1.000
_cell.length_c   1.000
_cell.angle_alpha   90.00
_cell.angle_beta   90.00
_cell.angle_gamma   90.00
#
_symmetry.space_group_name_H-M   'P 1'
#
loop_
_entity.id
_entity.type
_entity.pdbx_description
1 polymer ?
#
loop_
_entity_poly.entity_id
_entity_poly.type
_entity_poly.pdbx_seq_one_letter_code
_entity_poly.pdbx_strand_id
1 'polypeptide(L)'
;MTESRYRKLADYHPLTWSPTSLVEVIKGAILIDQIEGKVLLQLRLCNISDKNISSVHIKVMCFDETGEAISENNIVEFAFQDLNIGSGTTFGEQNPIFLGDPRVRKVNILFSKVMFTDGEIRIIEESDAKAYPSQILLDDLGRELVTELERIVPETNSFEKKVKPQLYADGTWTCLCGRINEYQRTNCVRCGRAIDWQLKKVNHEFLQNSLNEYKEKLREERNEQERLRIEDEKLKADKEKQNKLANVKKQRRIVWIGSLIVVIGIIVY
;
A
#
# COMPACT_ATOMS: atom_id res chain seq x y z
N MET A 1 -10.25 9.84 -28.80
CA MET A 1 -9.42 9.27 -27.72
C MET A 1 -8.00 9.22 -28.25
N THR A 2 -7.09 10.04 -27.73
CA THR A 2 -5.67 9.95 -28.08
C THR A 2 -5.13 8.64 -27.51
N GLU A 3 -4.62 7.76 -28.38
CA GLU A 3 -3.91 6.56 -27.93
C GLU A 3 -2.70 6.99 -27.08
N SER A 4 -2.44 6.24 -26.01
CA SER A 4 -1.24 6.43 -25.18
C SER A 4 0.00 6.20 -26.04
N ARG A 5 1.00 7.07 -25.98
CA ARG A 5 2.27 6.88 -26.72
C ARG A 5 2.91 5.52 -26.43
N TYR A 6 2.80 5.05 -25.18
CA TYR A 6 3.36 3.77 -24.75
C TYR A 6 2.26 2.76 -24.46
N ARG A 7 2.44 1.54 -24.99
CA ARG A 7 1.57 0.38 -24.70
C ARG A 7 2.38 -0.72 -24.02
N LYS A 8 1.82 -1.31 -22.97
CA LYS A 8 2.44 -2.45 -22.27
C LYS A 8 2.35 -3.72 -23.12
N LEU A 9 3.48 -4.41 -23.29
CA LEU A 9 3.58 -5.70 -23.97
C LEU A 9 3.56 -6.85 -22.97
N ALA A 10 4.36 -6.75 -21.90
CA ALA A 10 4.44 -7.78 -20.86
C ALA A 10 4.93 -7.18 -19.53
N ASP A 11 4.52 -7.79 -18.42
CA ASP A 11 5.14 -7.55 -17.11
C ASP A 11 6.40 -8.41 -16.98
N TYR A 12 7.44 -7.87 -16.34
CA TYR A 12 8.66 -8.60 -16.01
C TYR A 12 8.62 -9.04 -14.54
N HIS A 13 8.90 -10.32 -14.33
CA HIS A 13 9.04 -10.90 -13.01
C HIS A 13 10.38 -11.66 -12.91
N PRO A 14 11.21 -11.39 -11.88
CA PRO A 14 12.44 -12.15 -11.69
C PRO A 14 12.12 -13.61 -11.37
N LEU A 15 12.84 -14.54 -12.01
CA LEU A 15 12.67 -15.98 -11.82
C LEU A 15 13.34 -16.48 -10.53
N THR A 16 14.43 -15.82 -10.15
CA THR A 16 15.26 -16.18 -8.99
C THR A 16 15.50 -14.96 -8.12
N TRP A 17 15.83 -15.21 -6.86
CA TRP A 17 16.31 -14.21 -5.93
C TRP A 17 17.71 -14.58 -5.47
N SER A 18 18.51 -13.58 -5.11
CA SER A 18 19.80 -13.81 -4.46
C SER A 18 19.81 -13.19 -3.06
N PRO A 19 20.35 -13.89 -2.04
CA PRO A 19 20.59 -13.33 -0.72
C PRO A 19 21.66 -12.22 -0.77
N THR A 20 22.67 -12.37 -1.62
CA THR A 20 23.77 -11.42 -1.82
C THR A 20 23.42 -10.25 -2.74
N SER A 21 22.17 -10.16 -3.20
CA SER A 21 21.70 -9.10 -4.09
C SER A 21 21.78 -7.73 -3.41
N LEU A 22 22.44 -6.78 -4.06
CA LEU A 22 22.55 -5.39 -3.59
C LEU A 22 21.44 -4.49 -4.13
N VAL A 23 20.84 -4.92 -5.25
CA VAL A 23 19.76 -4.22 -5.95
C VAL A 23 18.65 -5.23 -6.19
N GLU A 24 17.40 -4.76 -6.17
CA GLU A 24 16.25 -5.60 -6.42
C GLU A 24 15.30 -4.98 -7.44
N VAL A 25 14.73 -5.81 -8.31
CA VAL A 25 13.66 -5.41 -9.21
C VAL A 25 12.32 -5.43 -8.45
N ILE A 26 11.72 -4.26 -8.27
CA ILE A 26 10.42 -4.08 -7.59
C ILE A 26 9.26 -4.25 -8.55
N LYS A 27 9.37 -3.65 -9.75
CA LYS A 27 8.44 -3.77 -10.87
C LYS A 27 9.24 -3.67 -12.18
N GLY A 28 8.80 -4.35 -13.22
CA GLY A 28 9.35 -4.20 -14.55
C GLY A 28 8.28 -4.44 -15.60
N ALA A 29 8.39 -3.76 -16.74
CA ALA A 29 7.49 -3.97 -17.87
C ALA A 29 8.22 -3.73 -19.19
N ILE A 30 7.89 -4.56 -20.17
CA ILE A 30 8.25 -4.35 -21.57
C ILE A 30 7.16 -3.51 -22.20
N LEU A 31 7.53 -2.39 -22.79
CA LEU A 31 6.63 -1.43 -23.43
C LEU A 31 7.02 -1.27 -24.90
N ILE A 32 6.06 -0.88 -25.74
CA ILE A 32 6.31 -0.40 -27.09
C ILE A 32 5.93 1.07 -27.18
N ASP A 33 6.85 1.88 -27.71
CA ASP A 33 6.55 3.22 -28.20
C ASP A 33 5.81 3.09 -29.53
N GLN A 34 4.52 3.45 -29.54
CA GLN A 34 3.67 3.30 -30.71
C GLN A 34 3.98 4.31 -31.82
N ILE A 35 4.72 5.39 -31.52
CA ILE A 35 5.12 6.41 -32.48
C ILE A 35 6.43 6.00 -33.15
N GLU A 36 7.42 5.59 -32.36
CA GLU A 36 8.76 5.25 -32.88
C GLU A 36 8.91 3.76 -33.23
N GLY A 37 7.95 2.91 -32.85
CA GLY A 37 8.01 1.45 -33.04
C GLY A 37 9.08 0.77 -32.18
N LYS A 38 9.66 1.48 -31.21
CA LYS A 38 10.75 0.98 -30.36
C LYS A 38 10.22 0.22 -29.16
N VAL A 39 10.82 -0.93 -28.88
CA VAL A 39 10.56 -1.70 -27.65
C VAL A 39 11.56 -1.28 -26.58
N LEU A 40 11.05 -1.05 -25.38
CA LEU A 40 11.83 -0.64 -24.22
C LEU A 40 11.44 -1.44 -22.98
N LEU A 41 12.40 -1.59 -22.07
CA LEU A 41 12.21 -2.15 -20.74
C LEU A 41 12.24 -1.01 -19.74
N GLN A 42 11.16 -0.86 -18.98
CA GLN A 42 11.08 0.09 -17.88
C GLN A 42 11.17 -0.69 -16.57
N LEU A 43 12.07 -0.27 -15.68
CA LEU A 43 12.32 -0.93 -14.41
C LEU A 43 12.12 0.04 -13.25
N ARG A 44 11.53 -0.48 -12.18
CA ARG A 44 11.60 0.11 -10.84
C ARG A 44 12.49 -0.76 -9.99
N LEU A 45 13.65 -0.24 -9.64
CA LEU A 45 14.67 -0.92 -8.85
C LEU A 45 14.66 -0.37 -7.42
N CYS A 46 15.23 -1.11 -6.47
CA CYS A 46 15.48 -0.65 -5.10
C CYS A 46 16.91 -0.95 -4.70
N ASN A 47 17.58 0.02 -4.09
CA ASN A 47 18.81 -0.24 -3.35
C ASN A 47 18.45 -1.01 -2.07
N ILE A 48 18.93 -2.25 -1.94
CA ILE A 48 18.73 -3.09 -0.76
C ILE A 48 20.04 -3.38 -0.01
N SER A 49 21.13 -2.70 -0.42
CA SER A 49 22.38 -2.67 0.31
C SER A 49 22.32 -1.69 1.48
N ASP A 50 23.34 -1.71 2.33
CA ASP A 50 23.54 -0.80 3.45
C ASP A 50 24.28 0.50 3.07
N LYS A 51 24.71 0.64 1.82
CA LYS A 51 25.48 1.78 1.31
C LYS A 51 24.74 2.55 0.22
N ASN A 52 25.12 3.81 0.02
CA ASN A 52 24.62 4.60 -1.10
C ASN A 52 25.25 4.12 -2.42
N ILE A 53 24.41 3.92 -3.42
CA ILE A 53 24.84 3.44 -4.75
C ILE A 53 25.01 4.62 -5.70
N SER A 54 26.13 4.63 -6.43
CA SER A 54 26.45 5.61 -7.48
C SER A 54 26.29 5.07 -8.90
N SER A 55 26.41 3.75 -9.11
CA SER A 55 26.03 3.14 -10.39
C SER A 55 25.64 1.68 -10.27
N VAL A 56 24.79 1.23 -11.20
CA VAL A 56 24.34 -0.16 -11.32
C VAL A 56 24.44 -0.60 -12.78
N HIS A 57 25.16 -1.68 -13.03
CA HIS A 57 25.31 -2.27 -14.36
C HIS A 57 24.50 -3.54 -14.47
N ILE A 58 23.80 -3.69 -15.59
CA ILE A 58 22.97 -4.84 -15.90
C ILE A 58 23.20 -5.34 -17.32
N LYS A 59 22.87 -6.61 -17.52
CA LYS A 59 22.77 -7.27 -18.82
C LYS A 59 21.33 -7.75 -18.98
N VAL A 60 20.70 -7.41 -20.09
CA VAL A 60 19.33 -7.80 -20.41
C VAL A 60 19.37 -8.80 -21.56
N MET A 61 19.06 -10.06 -21.27
CA MET A 61 18.89 -11.10 -22.28
C MET A 61 17.49 -11.00 -22.88
N CYS A 62 17.39 -10.97 -24.19
CA CYS A 62 16.15 -10.71 -24.93
C CYS A 62 15.64 -11.97 -25.66
N PHE A 63 14.34 -12.23 -25.53
CA PHE A 63 13.67 -13.38 -26.12
C PHE A 63 12.34 -12.99 -26.78
N ASP A 64 11.90 -13.78 -27.75
CA ASP A 64 10.61 -13.62 -28.42
C ASP A 64 9.44 -14.18 -27.58
N GLU A 65 8.23 -14.25 -28.16
CA GLU A 65 7.05 -14.83 -27.51
C GLU A 65 7.17 -16.32 -27.21
N THR A 66 7.92 -17.06 -28.03
CA THR A 66 8.13 -18.51 -27.87
C THR A 66 9.17 -18.81 -26.78
N GLY A 67 10.03 -17.83 -26.46
CA GLY A 67 11.14 -17.96 -25.52
C GLY A 67 12.47 -18.22 -26.21
N GLU A 68 12.52 -18.13 -27.54
CA GLU A 68 13.76 -18.22 -28.30
C GLU A 68 14.53 -16.90 -28.23
N ALA A 69 15.86 -17.00 -28.23
CA ALA A 69 16.74 -15.83 -28.25
C ALA A 69 16.57 -15.06 -29.57
N ILE A 70 16.44 -13.75 -29.48
CA ILE A 70 16.13 -12.88 -30.64
C ILE A 70 17.23 -12.87 -31.71
N SER A 71 18.48 -13.06 -31.29
CA SER A 71 19.66 -13.23 -32.15
C SER A 71 20.79 -13.90 -31.37
N GLU A 72 21.92 -14.20 -32.03
CA GLU A 72 23.14 -14.70 -31.38
C GLU A 72 23.71 -13.71 -30.34
N ASN A 73 23.51 -12.41 -30.55
CA ASN A 73 23.86 -11.37 -29.59
C ASN A 73 22.58 -10.77 -28.96
N ASN A 74 21.88 -11.57 -28.17
CA ASN A 74 20.62 -11.19 -27.53
C ASN A 74 20.79 -10.38 -26.22
N ILE A 75 21.97 -9.82 -25.97
CA ILE A 75 22.30 -9.14 -24.72
C ILE A 75 22.37 -7.63 -24.94
N VAL A 76 21.57 -6.88 -24.18
CA VAL A 76 21.67 -5.43 -24.07
C VAL A 76 22.35 -5.08 -22.75
N GLU A 77 23.53 -4.48 -22.81
CA GLU A 77 24.20 -3.95 -21.63
C GLU A 77 23.71 -2.54 -21.33
N PHE A 78 23.42 -2.27 -20.06
CA PHE A 78 22.95 -0.95 -19.62
C PHE A 78 23.56 -0.59 -18.27
N ALA A 79 23.78 0.70 -18.05
CA ALA A 79 24.28 1.22 -16.78
C ALA A 79 23.39 2.38 -16.32
N PHE A 80 22.85 2.26 -15.11
CA PHE A 80 22.32 3.40 -14.38
C PHE A 80 23.50 4.12 -13.74
N GLN A 81 23.84 5.30 -14.25
CA GLN A 81 24.98 6.11 -13.81
C GLN A 81 24.50 7.39 -13.11
N ASP A 82 25.45 8.12 -12.52
CA ASP A 82 25.21 9.40 -11.85
C ASP A 82 24.13 9.32 -10.75
N LEU A 83 24.11 8.18 -10.04
CA LEU A 83 23.18 7.91 -8.97
C LEU A 83 23.70 8.45 -7.63
N ASN A 84 22.76 8.72 -6.72
CA ASN A 84 23.03 8.87 -5.28
C ASN A 84 21.83 8.28 -4.52
N ILE A 85 21.70 6.95 -4.58
CA ILE A 85 20.51 6.25 -4.08
C ILE A 85 20.84 5.61 -2.74
N GLY A 86 20.18 6.09 -1.69
CA GLY A 86 20.32 5.54 -0.34
C GLY A 86 19.64 4.18 -0.17
N SER A 87 19.97 3.49 0.91
CA SER A 87 19.35 2.20 1.28
C SER A 87 17.81 2.32 1.33
N GLY A 88 17.10 1.32 0.82
CA GLY A 88 15.63 1.28 0.78
C GLY A 88 14.98 2.25 -0.20
N THR A 89 15.75 2.96 -1.03
CA THR A 89 15.24 3.93 -2.00
C THR A 89 15.10 3.34 -3.40
N THR A 90 14.04 3.71 -4.12
CA THR A 90 13.79 3.22 -5.49
C THR A 90 14.40 4.12 -6.56
N PHE A 91 14.71 3.53 -7.72
CA PHE A 91 15.29 4.23 -8.87
C PHE A 91 15.02 3.49 -10.19
N GLY A 92 15.38 4.12 -11.30
CA GLY A 92 15.33 3.55 -12.66
C GLY A 92 14.00 3.79 -13.40
N GLU A 93 12.94 4.23 -12.71
CA GLU A 93 11.60 4.37 -13.29
C GLU A 93 11.55 5.37 -14.46
N GLN A 94 12.46 6.33 -14.49
CA GLN A 94 12.54 7.39 -15.51
C GLN A 94 13.63 7.12 -16.56
N ASN A 95 14.31 5.96 -16.51
CA ASN A 95 15.44 5.62 -17.37
C ASN A 95 15.13 4.34 -18.14
N PRO A 96 14.36 4.42 -19.25
CA PRO A 96 14.01 3.24 -20.03
C PRO A 96 15.23 2.65 -20.75
N ILE A 97 15.27 1.33 -20.84
CA ILE A 97 16.32 0.58 -21.55
C ILE A 97 15.78 0.20 -22.92
N PHE A 98 16.32 0.74 -24.00
CA PHE A 98 15.91 0.38 -25.35
C PHE A 98 16.49 -0.99 -25.75
N LEU A 99 15.63 -1.92 -26.16
CA LEU A 99 16.02 -3.32 -26.39
C LEU A 99 16.52 -3.61 -27.82
N GLY A 100 16.49 -2.59 -28.69
CA GLY A 100 17.01 -2.65 -30.06
C GLY A 100 16.11 -3.40 -31.06
N ASP A 101 15.52 -4.53 -30.67
CA ASP A 101 14.68 -5.36 -31.55
C ASP A 101 13.18 -5.25 -31.19
N PRO A 102 12.29 -4.96 -32.17
CA PRO A 102 10.85 -4.82 -31.92
C PRO A 102 10.12 -6.15 -31.61
N ARG A 103 10.77 -7.30 -31.80
CA ARG A 103 10.20 -8.64 -31.54
C ARG A 103 10.35 -9.08 -30.09
N VAL A 104 11.09 -8.35 -29.24
CA VAL A 104 11.28 -8.75 -27.85
C VAL A 104 9.95 -8.80 -27.09
N ARG A 105 9.67 -9.95 -26.46
CA ARG A 105 8.46 -10.17 -25.64
C ARG A 105 8.77 -10.71 -24.25
N LYS A 106 9.97 -11.23 -24.04
CA LYS A 106 10.46 -11.74 -22.75
C LYS A 106 11.89 -11.24 -22.53
N VAL A 107 12.24 -10.98 -21.28
CA VAL A 107 13.61 -10.61 -20.90
C VAL A 107 14.04 -11.35 -19.64
N ASN A 108 15.34 -11.57 -19.50
CA ASN A 108 15.98 -11.91 -18.23
C ASN A 108 17.05 -10.86 -17.90
N ILE A 109 17.13 -10.45 -16.63
CA ILE A 109 18.00 -9.36 -16.19
C ILE A 109 19.05 -9.93 -15.25
N LEU A 110 20.31 -9.69 -15.57
CA LEU A 110 21.44 -10.03 -14.73
C LEU A 110 22.12 -8.74 -14.27
N PHE A 111 22.28 -8.58 -12.96
CA PHE A 111 23.11 -7.53 -12.41
C PHE A 111 24.58 -7.96 -12.49
N SER A 112 25.44 -7.11 -13.03
CA SER A 112 26.86 -7.45 -13.25
C SER A 112 27.79 -6.78 -12.23
N LYS A 113 27.56 -5.51 -11.92
CA LYS A 113 28.32 -4.80 -10.88
C LYS A 113 27.56 -3.59 -10.34
N VAL A 114 27.91 -3.23 -9.11
CA VAL A 114 27.42 -2.04 -8.40
C VAL A 114 28.63 -1.24 -7.93
N MET A 115 28.58 0.09 -8.08
CA MET A 115 29.55 1.01 -7.50
C MET A 115 28.85 1.82 -6.40
N PHE A 116 29.49 1.93 -5.25
CA PHE A 116 29.04 2.74 -4.13
C PHE A 116 29.63 4.15 -4.19
N THR A 117 29.00 5.10 -3.52
CA THR A 117 29.46 6.50 -3.49
C THR A 117 30.82 6.69 -2.80
N ASP A 118 31.28 5.71 -2.01
CA ASP A 118 32.62 5.69 -1.41
C ASP A 118 33.70 5.14 -2.36
N GLY A 119 33.32 4.73 -3.58
CA GLY A 119 34.22 4.18 -4.59
C GLY A 119 34.39 2.66 -4.53
N GLU A 120 33.81 1.96 -3.56
CA GLU A 120 33.82 0.49 -3.54
C GLU A 120 33.01 -0.07 -4.72
N ILE A 121 33.58 -1.06 -5.40
CA ILE A 121 32.93 -1.78 -6.50
C ILE A 121 32.64 -3.20 -6.05
N ARG A 122 31.40 -3.64 -6.24
CA ARG A 122 30.98 -5.02 -6.03
C ARG A 122 30.58 -5.67 -7.34
N ILE A 123 31.29 -6.73 -7.69
CA ILE A 123 30.94 -7.61 -8.80
C ILE A 123 29.88 -8.58 -8.29
N ILE A 124 28.83 -8.77 -9.08
CA ILE A 124 27.74 -9.68 -8.75
C ILE A 124 27.96 -10.96 -9.54
N GLU A 125 28.22 -12.05 -8.83
CA GLU A 125 28.32 -13.38 -9.41
C GLU A 125 26.95 -14.05 -9.47
N GLU A 126 26.72 -14.83 -10.53
CA GLU A 126 25.43 -15.47 -10.79
C GLU A 126 25.15 -16.70 -9.90
N SER A 127 26.17 -17.19 -9.20
CA SER A 127 26.20 -18.47 -8.47
C SER A 127 25.25 -18.56 -7.26
N ASP A 128 24.76 -17.43 -6.73
CA ASP A 128 23.91 -17.39 -5.53
C ASP A 128 22.40 -17.35 -5.82
N ALA A 129 21.99 -17.50 -7.09
CA ALA A 129 20.58 -17.47 -7.48
C ALA A 129 19.79 -18.65 -6.89
N LYS A 130 18.75 -18.33 -6.11
CA LYS A 130 17.82 -19.29 -5.49
C LYS A 130 16.43 -19.14 -6.10
N ALA A 131 15.68 -20.24 -6.16
CA ALA A 131 14.27 -20.21 -6.51
C ALA A 131 13.48 -19.43 -5.46
N TYR A 132 12.48 -18.65 -5.89
CA TYR A 132 11.55 -18.03 -4.96
C TYR A 132 10.78 -19.11 -4.18
N PRO A 133 10.76 -19.08 -2.84
CA PRO A 133 9.85 -19.90 -2.07
C PRO A 133 8.41 -19.53 -2.40
N SER A 134 7.50 -20.50 -2.25
CA SER A 134 6.07 -20.24 -2.37
C SER A 134 5.63 -19.19 -1.33
N GLN A 135 4.99 -18.13 -1.81
CA GLN A 135 4.46 -17.05 -1.00
C GLN A 135 2.94 -17.13 -0.95
N ILE A 136 2.36 -16.88 0.22
CA ILE A 136 0.91 -16.81 0.41
C ILE A 136 0.46 -15.36 0.14
N LEU A 137 -0.49 -15.17 -0.76
CA LEU A 137 -0.97 -13.83 -1.08
C LEU A 137 -1.71 -13.25 0.13
N LEU A 138 -1.60 -11.94 0.31
CA LEU A 138 -2.28 -11.29 1.42
C LEU A 138 -3.81 -11.43 1.34
N ASP A 139 -4.34 -11.44 0.11
CA ASP A 139 -5.76 -11.61 -0.18
C ASP A 139 -6.32 -12.97 0.28
N ASP A 140 -5.46 -13.98 0.48
CA ASP A 140 -5.87 -15.29 1.01
C ASP A 140 -6.33 -15.20 2.48
N LEU A 141 -6.06 -14.09 3.18
CA LEU A 141 -6.64 -13.81 4.51
C LEU A 141 -8.12 -13.42 4.45
N GLY A 142 -8.63 -13.06 3.28
CA GLY A 142 -9.98 -12.54 3.09
C GLY A 142 -10.09 -11.04 3.33
N ARG A 143 -11.01 -10.41 2.59
CA ARG A 143 -11.16 -8.95 2.49
C ARG A 143 -11.29 -8.24 3.85
N GLU A 144 -12.10 -8.77 4.77
CA GLU A 144 -12.30 -8.12 6.08
C GLU A 144 -11.00 -8.03 6.89
N LEU A 145 -10.18 -9.10 6.89
CA LEU A 145 -8.92 -9.11 7.63
C LEU A 145 -7.84 -8.24 6.94
N VAL A 146 -7.85 -8.15 5.61
CA VAL A 146 -6.97 -7.25 4.87
C VAL A 146 -7.31 -5.79 5.17
N THR A 147 -8.59 -5.41 5.15
CA THR A 147 -9.03 -4.06 5.54
C THR A 147 -8.70 -3.76 6.99
N GLU A 148 -8.85 -4.73 7.89
CA GLU A 148 -8.43 -4.58 9.28
C GLU A 148 -6.92 -4.35 9.41
N LEU A 149 -6.11 -5.10 8.65
CA LEU A 149 -4.66 -4.90 8.60
C LEU A 149 -4.30 -3.50 8.12
N GLU A 150 -4.97 -2.99 7.08
CA GLU A 150 -4.78 -1.62 6.59
C GLU A 150 -5.14 -0.57 7.63
N ARG A 151 -6.18 -0.81 8.42
CA ARG A 151 -6.61 0.08 9.52
C ARG A 151 -5.57 0.16 10.64
N ILE A 152 -5.01 -0.98 11.07
CA ILE A 152 -4.10 -1.03 12.23
C ILE A 152 -2.63 -0.85 11.85
N VAL A 153 -2.28 -1.05 10.58
CA VAL A 153 -0.94 -0.87 10.03
C VAL A 153 -1.03 0.15 8.90
N PRO A 154 -0.92 1.45 9.16
CA PRO A 154 -0.87 2.42 8.07
C PRO A 154 0.35 2.20 7.18
N GLU A 155 0.27 2.63 5.93
CA GLU A 155 1.40 2.58 5.00
C GLU A 155 2.51 3.51 5.51
N THR A 156 3.60 2.95 6.03
CA THR A 156 4.71 3.72 6.61
C THR A 156 5.84 4.00 5.62
N ASN A 157 5.80 3.40 4.42
CA ASN A 157 6.77 3.58 3.36
C ASN A 157 6.13 3.30 1.99
N SER A 158 6.88 3.51 0.91
CA SER A 158 6.39 3.34 -0.46
C SER A 158 6.24 1.87 -0.92
N PHE A 159 6.39 0.89 -0.02
CA PHE A 159 6.32 -0.53 -0.35
C PHE A 159 5.02 -1.16 0.13
N GLU A 160 4.14 -1.40 -0.84
CA GLU A 160 2.86 -2.09 -0.70
C GLU A 160 2.96 -3.40 0.10
N LYS A 161 1.90 -3.72 0.84
CA LYS A 161 1.70 -5.02 1.49
C LYS A 161 1.14 -6.00 0.46
N LYS A 162 1.79 -7.15 0.25
CA LYS A 162 1.49 -8.07 -0.85
C LYS A 162 1.23 -9.50 -0.42
N VAL A 163 1.94 -9.95 0.60
CA VAL A 163 1.97 -11.38 0.98
C VAL A 163 1.91 -11.53 2.50
N LYS A 164 1.48 -12.69 2.98
CA LYS A 164 1.57 -13.02 4.39
C LYS A 164 3.05 -13.23 4.77
N PRO A 165 3.52 -12.68 5.91
CA PRO A 165 4.87 -12.97 6.40
C PRO A 165 5.04 -14.46 6.70
N GLN A 166 6.17 -15.03 6.29
CA GLN A 166 6.48 -16.46 6.43
C GLN A 166 7.93 -16.63 6.88
N LEU A 167 8.15 -17.50 7.86
CA LEU A 167 9.48 -17.99 8.27
C LEU A 167 9.67 -19.39 7.70
N TYR A 168 10.77 -19.62 7.00
CA TYR A 168 11.08 -20.89 6.35
C TYR A 168 12.02 -21.75 7.20
N ALA A 169 12.12 -23.04 6.87
CA ALA A 169 12.90 -24.01 7.65
C ALA A 169 14.41 -23.73 7.65
N ASP A 170 14.94 -23.11 6.58
CA ASP A 170 16.33 -22.65 6.50
C ASP A 170 16.56 -21.31 7.24
N GLY A 171 15.52 -20.80 7.89
CA GLY A 171 15.54 -19.57 8.67
C GLY A 171 15.47 -18.28 7.84
N THR A 172 15.42 -18.37 6.52
CA THR A 172 15.05 -17.22 5.68
C THR A 172 13.58 -16.86 5.92
N TRP A 173 13.18 -15.64 5.55
CA TRP A 173 11.81 -15.21 5.77
C TRP A 173 11.31 -14.19 4.74
N THR A 174 10.03 -14.31 4.39
CA THR A 174 9.34 -13.37 3.51
C THR A 174 8.67 -12.29 4.35
N CYS A 175 8.96 -11.04 4.01
CA CYS A 175 8.31 -9.86 4.56
C CYS A 175 6.94 -9.63 3.92
N LEU A 176 6.05 -8.93 4.63
CA LEU A 176 4.77 -8.44 4.16
C LEU A 176 4.84 -7.69 2.81
N CYS A 177 5.98 -7.07 2.48
CA CYS A 177 6.19 -6.40 1.19
C CYS A 177 6.57 -7.35 0.02
N GLY A 178 6.70 -8.65 0.28
CA GLY A 178 7.13 -9.67 -0.68
C GLY A 178 8.63 -9.94 -0.72
N ARG A 179 9.47 -9.13 -0.04
CA ARG A 179 10.93 -9.34 -0.02
C ARG A 179 11.30 -10.54 0.85
N ILE A 180 12.15 -11.41 0.33
CA ILE A 180 12.81 -12.47 1.10
C ILE A 180 14.06 -11.90 1.76
N ASN A 181 14.26 -12.24 3.02
CA ASN A 181 15.39 -11.81 3.82
C ASN A 181 16.15 -13.05 4.31
N GLU A 182 17.45 -12.86 4.49
CA GLU A 182 18.35 -13.88 4.98
C GLU A 182 18.05 -14.27 6.43
N TYR A 183 18.59 -15.43 6.82
CA TYR A 183 18.57 -15.91 8.20
C TYR A 183 19.11 -14.86 9.18
N GLN A 184 18.53 -14.80 10.38
CA GLN A 184 18.88 -13.89 11.48
C GLN A 184 18.62 -12.39 11.26
N ARG A 185 18.25 -11.93 10.06
CA ARG A 185 17.85 -10.53 9.89
C ARG A 185 16.53 -10.26 10.61
N THR A 186 16.52 -9.28 11.49
CA THR A 186 15.33 -8.89 12.26
C THR A 186 14.43 -7.91 11.51
N ASN A 187 14.97 -7.18 10.54
CA ASN A 187 14.28 -6.15 9.76
C ASN A 187 14.39 -6.45 8.27
N CYS A 188 13.33 -6.13 7.53
CA CYS A 188 13.34 -6.30 6.08
C CYS A 188 14.33 -5.33 5.43
N VAL A 189 15.25 -5.82 4.60
CA VAL A 189 16.26 -4.98 3.91
C VAL A 189 15.64 -4.01 2.90
N ARG A 190 14.42 -4.28 2.43
CA ARG A 190 13.69 -3.41 1.50
C ARG A 190 12.88 -2.33 2.23
N CYS A 191 12.03 -2.74 3.18
CA CYS A 191 11.02 -1.85 3.75
C CYS A 191 11.19 -1.57 5.25
N GLY A 192 12.21 -2.15 5.90
CA GLY A 192 12.53 -1.91 7.31
C GLY A 192 11.60 -2.58 8.34
N ARG A 193 10.46 -3.16 7.93
CA ARG A 193 9.51 -3.83 8.86
C ARG A 193 10.18 -4.98 9.60
N ALA A 194 10.00 -5.02 10.92
CA ALA A 194 10.57 -6.06 11.79
C ALA A 194 9.81 -7.40 11.66
N ILE A 195 10.51 -8.53 11.61
CA ILE A 195 9.90 -9.85 11.46
C ILE A 195 9.03 -10.23 12.66
N ASP A 196 9.48 -9.98 13.89
CA ASP A 196 8.75 -10.37 15.11
C ASP A 196 7.39 -9.68 15.20
N TRP A 197 7.36 -8.38 14.88
CA TRP A 197 6.12 -7.63 14.82
C TRP A 197 5.20 -8.17 13.70
N GLN A 198 5.76 -8.48 12.53
CA GLN A 198 5.01 -9.01 11.40
C GLN A 198 4.36 -10.36 11.73
N LEU A 199 5.10 -11.32 12.28
CA LEU A 199 4.55 -12.63 12.65
C LEU A 199 3.50 -12.50 13.75
N LYS A 200 3.69 -11.59 14.70
CA LYS A 200 2.74 -11.34 15.81
C LYS A 200 1.44 -10.67 15.36
N LYS A 201 1.49 -9.76 14.38
CA LYS A 201 0.37 -8.89 14.01
C LYS A 201 -0.31 -9.25 12.69
N VAL A 202 0.40 -9.90 11.78
CA VAL A 202 -0.08 -10.22 10.44
C VAL A 202 -0.39 -11.71 10.37
N ASN A 203 -1.34 -12.13 11.20
CA ASN A 203 -1.87 -13.49 11.21
C ASN A 203 -3.38 -13.45 11.48
N HIS A 204 -4.05 -14.55 11.15
CA HIS A 204 -5.50 -14.63 11.22
C HIS A 204 -6.04 -14.38 12.63
N GLU A 205 -5.43 -15.00 13.65
CA GLU A 205 -5.89 -14.89 15.04
C GLU A 205 -5.84 -13.45 15.53
N PHE A 206 -4.69 -12.78 15.35
CA PHE A 206 -4.52 -11.39 15.78
C PHE A 206 -5.48 -10.45 15.05
N LEU A 207 -5.58 -10.57 13.72
CA LEU A 207 -6.45 -9.71 12.91
C LEU A 207 -7.92 -9.93 13.23
N GLN A 208 -8.34 -11.17 13.44
CA GLN A 208 -9.73 -11.48 13.81
C GLN A 208 -10.08 -10.89 15.17
N ASN A 209 -9.19 -11.00 16.16
CA ASN A 209 -9.41 -10.42 17.48
C ASN A 209 -9.49 -8.89 17.40
N SER A 210 -8.55 -8.26 16.68
CA SER A 210 -8.53 -6.81 16.46
C SER A 210 -9.80 -6.31 15.75
N LEU A 211 -10.30 -7.06 14.76
CA LEU A 211 -11.54 -6.75 14.06
C LEU A 211 -12.76 -6.86 14.98
N ASN A 212 -12.80 -7.90 15.82
CA ASN A 212 -13.90 -8.09 16.78
C ASN A 212 -13.93 -6.97 17.81
N GLU A 213 -12.78 -6.61 18.40
CA GLU A 213 -12.66 -5.47 19.32
C GLU A 213 -13.14 -4.16 18.68
N TYR A 214 -12.76 -3.92 17.41
CA TYR A 214 -13.21 -2.75 16.67
C TYR A 214 -14.73 -2.76 16.42
N LYS A 215 -15.30 -3.91 16.04
CA LYS A 215 -16.75 -4.06 15.84
C LYS A 215 -17.54 -3.82 17.14
N GLU A 216 -17.05 -4.30 18.29
CA GLU A 216 -17.67 -4.04 19.58
C GLU A 216 -17.61 -2.56 19.95
N LYS A 217 -16.46 -1.91 19.78
CA LYS A 217 -16.32 -0.47 20.03
C LYS A 217 -17.31 0.37 19.20
N LEU A 218 -17.48 0.03 17.91
CA LEU A 218 -18.45 0.69 17.05
C LEU A 218 -19.91 0.47 17.50
N ARG A 219 -20.22 -0.70 18.09
CA ARG A 219 -21.55 -0.97 18.65
C ARG A 219 -21.80 -0.12 19.89
N GLU A 220 -20.83 -0.02 20.79
CA GLU A 220 -20.90 0.82 21.99
C GLU A 220 -21.10 2.29 21.63
N GLU A 221 -20.31 2.82 20.69
CA GLU A 221 -20.41 4.21 20.23
C GLU A 221 -21.79 4.51 19.61
N ARG A 222 -22.36 3.59 18.82
CA ARG A 222 -23.73 3.75 18.28
C ARG A 222 -24.78 3.73 19.37
N ASN A 223 -24.66 2.83 20.34
CA ASN A 223 -25.61 2.73 21.45
C ASN A 223 -25.56 4.00 22.33
N GLU A 224 -24.36 4.55 22.57
CA GLU A 224 -24.17 5.83 23.27
C GLU A 224 -24.85 6.98 22.51
N GLN A 225 -24.59 7.10 21.20
CA GLN A 225 -25.18 8.15 20.37
C GLN A 225 -26.71 8.06 20.34
N GLU A 226 -27.27 6.85 20.27
CA GLU A 226 -28.72 6.67 20.30
C GLU A 226 -29.33 7.05 21.65
N ARG A 227 -28.66 6.70 22.77
CA ARG A 227 -29.10 7.14 24.11
C ARG A 227 -29.14 8.66 24.22
N LEU A 228 -28.09 9.35 23.74
CA LEU A 228 -28.02 10.80 23.74
C LEU A 228 -29.11 11.44 22.87
N ARG A 229 -29.43 10.83 21.72
CA ARG A 229 -30.53 11.29 20.85
C ARG A 229 -31.88 11.17 21.53
N ILE A 230 -32.18 10.02 22.13
CA ILE A 230 -33.43 9.79 22.87
C ILE A 230 -33.56 10.76 24.04
N GLU A 231 -32.47 11.05 24.76
CA GLU A 231 -32.47 12.02 25.86
C GLU A 231 -32.71 13.45 25.38
N ASP A 232 -32.05 13.89 24.31
CA ASP A 232 -32.27 15.21 23.70
C ASP A 232 -33.71 15.37 23.18
N GLU A 233 -34.27 14.34 22.54
CA GLU A 233 -35.68 14.33 22.11
C GLU A 233 -36.65 14.44 23.28
N LYS A 234 -36.41 13.72 24.39
CA LYS A 234 -37.21 13.84 25.62
C LYS A 234 -37.12 15.25 26.21
N LEU A 235 -35.92 15.81 26.32
CA LEU A 235 -35.71 17.17 26.82
C LEU A 235 -36.42 18.22 25.97
N LYS A 236 -36.39 18.08 24.64
CA LYS A 236 -37.13 18.95 23.71
C LYS A 236 -38.64 18.81 23.89
N ALA A 237 -39.15 17.58 23.95
CA ALA A 237 -40.58 17.33 24.15
C ALA A 237 -41.09 17.88 25.49
N ASP A 238 -40.31 17.75 26.57
CA ASP A 238 -40.67 18.28 27.88
C ASP A 238 -40.61 19.81 27.91
N LYS A 239 -39.61 20.44 27.28
CA LYS A 239 -39.59 21.91 27.07
C LYS A 239 -40.80 22.39 26.27
N GLU A 240 -41.19 21.69 25.22
CA GLU A 240 -42.39 22.02 24.44
C GLU A 240 -43.67 21.89 25.26
N LYS A 241 -43.82 20.83 26.05
CA LYS A 241 -44.96 20.65 26.96
C LYS A 241 -45.01 21.78 27.99
N GLN A 242 -43.88 22.13 28.61
CA GLN A 242 -43.80 23.23 29.58
C GLN A 242 -44.16 24.57 28.92
N ASN A 243 -43.66 24.85 27.71
CA ASN A 243 -44.00 26.06 26.95
C ASN A 243 -45.48 26.12 26.59
N LYS A 244 -46.09 25.01 26.14
CA LYS A 244 -47.54 24.92 25.87
C LYS A 244 -48.35 25.20 27.14
N LEU A 245 -47.99 24.56 28.27
CA LEU A 245 -48.64 24.77 29.56
C LEU A 245 -48.52 26.23 30.04
N ALA A 246 -47.35 26.85 29.90
CA ALA A 246 -47.13 28.25 30.24
C ALA A 246 -47.99 29.19 29.38
N ASN A 247 -48.07 28.94 28.07
CA ASN A 247 -48.90 29.71 27.15
C ASN A 247 -50.39 29.61 27.48
N VAL A 248 -50.91 28.41 27.80
CA VAL A 248 -52.30 28.23 28.22
C VAL A 248 -52.59 29.00 29.52
N LYS A 249 -51.70 28.93 30.51
CA LYS A 249 -51.84 29.71 31.76
C LYS A 249 -51.84 31.22 31.51
N LYS A 250 -50.98 31.71 30.59
CA LYS A 250 -50.92 33.12 30.19
C LYS A 250 -52.22 33.57 29.51
N GLN A 251 -52.75 32.79 28.57
CA GLN A 251 -54.02 33.09 27.90
C GLN A 251 -55.19 33.13 28.88
N ARG A 252 -55.29 32.16 29.81
CA ARG A 252 -56.33 32.15 30.86
C ARG A 252 -56.29 33.41 31.73
N ARG A 253 -55.10 33.88 32.11
CA ARG A 253 -54.95 35.16 32.86
C ARG A 253 -55.44 36.36 32.05
N ILE A 254 -55.12 36.44 30.76
CA ILE A 254 -55.56 37.55 29.89
C ILE A 254 -57.09 37.58 29.80
N VAL A 255 -57.73 36.42 29.57
CA VAL A 255 -59.20 36.31 29.52
C VAL A 255 -59.83 36.73 30.84
N TRP A 256 -59.30 36.25 31.97
CA TRP A 256 -59.79 36.62 33.31
C TRP A 256 -59.74 38.12 33.58
N ILE A 257 -58.63 38.78 33.23
CA ILE A 257 -58.46 40.23 33.40
C ILE A 257 -59.45 41.00 32.49
N GLY A 258 -59.59 40.57 31.23
CA GLY A 258 -60.55 41.17 30.30
C GLY A 258 -62.00 41.09 30.79
N SER A 259 -62.43 39.93 31.29
CA SER A 259 -63.78 39.77 31.86
C SER A 259 -64.02 40.66 33.08
N LEU A 260 -63.00 40.86 33.93
CA LEU A 260 -63.10 41.70 35.12
C LEU A 260 -63.29 43.19 34.75
N ILE A 261 -62.60 43.65 33.69
CA ILE A 261 -62.75 45.02 33.16
C ILE A 261 -64.16 45.23 32.58
N VAL A 262 -64.70 44.24 31.86
CA VAL A 262 -66.08 44.31 31.31
C VAL A 262 -67.13 44.40 32.42
N VAL A 263 -66.99 43.59 33.48
CA VAL A 263 -67.92 43.63 34.62
C VAL A 263 -67.88 44.98 35.34
N ILE A 264 -66.68 45.55 35.55
CA ILE A 264 -66.56 46.89 36.13
C ILE A 264 -67.18 47.96 35.22
N GLY A 265 -66.98 47.86 33.90
CA GLY A 265 -67.58 48.78 32.93
C GLY A 265 -69.11 48.75 32.91
N ILE A 266 -69.74 47.59 33.12
CA ILE A 266 -71.21 47.45 33.19
C ILE A 266 -71.78 48.01 34.50
N ILE A 267 -71.03 47.96 35.61
CA ILE A 267 -71.48 48.47 36.92
C ILE A 267 -71.42 50.01 36.99
N VAL A 268 -70.61 50.64 36.13
CA VAL A 268 -70.37 52.10 36.13
C VAL A 268 -71.28 52.85 35.14
N TYR A 269 -72.16 52.15 34.42
CA TYR A 269 -73.11 52.73 33.45
C TYR A 269 -74.56 52.48 33.89
#